data_AF-A0A953E098-F1
#
_entry.id   AF-A0A953E098-F1
#
_cell.length_a   1.000
_cell.length_b   1.000
_cell.length_c   1.000
_cell.angle_alpha   90.00
_cell.angle_beta   90.00
_cell.angle_gamma   90.00
#
_symmetry.space_group_name_H-M   'P 1'
#
loop_
_entity.id
_entity.type
_entity.pdbx_description
1 polymer ?
#
loop_
_entity_poly.entity_id
_entity_poly.type
_entity_poly.pdbx_seq_one_letter_code
_entity_poly.pdbx_strand_id
1 'polypeptide(L)'
;MLIEAFDIAGLVVTGVIACAAAFVVAVLIRQTMLQRRGAGVLCAMRTGSSWHLGVVRYGSKTLQWYRLISLTPRPSVVFVRGGTTVLARRPAGIGVRHLLPHAALIARCRARSAAGNTVDVELAFSAAGWTGFLAWLESAPPATVDPSPTAVAPTIAVPSGPTAGTGGPPEHVPGAGDRIDPPGQHEQ
;
A
#
# COMPACT_ATOMS: atom_id res chain seq x y z
N MET A 1 -14.25 43.70 -34.71
CA MET A 1 -14.92 42.89 -33.65
C MET A 1 -14.47 41.44 -33.63
N LEU A 2 -14.44 40.70 -34.75
CA LEU A 2 -14.00 39.28 -34.76
C LEU A 2 -12.51 39.07 -34.41
N ILE A 3 -11.63 40.00 -34.79
CA ILE A 3 -10.18 39.93 -34.52
C ILE A 3 -9.87 40.13 -33.01
N GLU A 4 -10.49 41.13 -32.37
CA GLU A 4 -10.38 41.37 -30.92
C GLU A 4 -10.85 40.17 -30.08
N ALA A 5 -11.92 39.49 -30.51
CA ALA A 5 -12.44 38.33 -29.80
C ALA A 5 -11.50 37.11 -29.89
N PHE A 6 -10.81 36.93 -31.01
CA PHE A 6 -9.83 35.85 -31.20
C PHE A 6 -8.58 36.06 -30.34
N ASP A 7 -8.15 37.32 -30.17
CA ASP A 7 -7.01 37.69 -29.33
C ASP A 7 -7.32 37.46 -27.84
N ILE A 8 -8.50 37.90 -27.38
CA ILE A 8 -8.97 37.66 -26.01
C ILE A 8 -9.12 36.17 -25.73
N ALA A 9 -9.72 35.41 -26.65
CA ALA A 9 -9.85 33.95 -26.51
C ALA A 9 -8.48 33.27 -26.45
N GLY A 10 -7.53 33.68 -27.29
CA GLY A 10 -6.16 33.18 -27.30
C GLY A 10 -5.42 33.47 -26.00
N LEU A 11 -5.56 34.68 -25.46
CA LEU A 11 -4.95 35.09 -24.20
C LEU A 11 -5.54 34.33 -23.00
N VAL A 12 -6.86 34.11 -22.99
CA VAL A 12 -7.54 33.31 -21.95
C VAL A 12 -7.08 31.86 -22.00
N VAL A 13 -7.06 31.23 -23.18
CA VAL A 13 -6.60 29.83 -23.34
C VAL A 13 -5.14 29.68 -22.91
N THR A 14 -4.28 30.62 -23.32
CA THR A 14 -2.86 30.62 -22.95
C THR A 14 -2.69 30.79 -21.45
N GLY A 15 -3.46 31.69 -20.82
CA GLY A 15 -3.48 31.89 -19.37
C GLY A 15 -3.92 30.63 -18.62
N VAL A 16 -4.98 29.96 -19.07
CA VAL A 16 -5.47 28.71 -18.48
C VAL A 16 -4.42 27.60 -18.58
N ILE A 17 -3.78 27.45 -19.75
CA ILE A 17 -2.71 26.45 -19.95
C ILE A 17 -1.51 26.78 -19.06
N ALA A 18 -1.10 28.04 -18.99
CA ALA A 18 0.01 28.47 -18.14
C ALA A 18 -0.29 28.24 -16.65
N CYS A 19 -1.50 28.56 -16.19
CA CYS A 19 -1.93 28.28 -14.82
C CYS A 19 -1.97 26.77 -14.52
N ALA A 20 -2.49 25.96 -15.44
CA ALA A 20 -2.50 24.51 -15.30
C ALA A 20 -1.08 23.94 -15.25
N ALA A 21 -0.18 24.40 -16.13
CA ALA A 21 1.23 24.00 -16.15
C ALA A 21 1.94 24.42 -14.85
N ALA A 22 1.76 25.66 -14.39
CA ALA A 22 2.32 26.14 -13.13
C ALA A 22 1.82 25.34 -11.93
N PHE A 23 0.53 24.97 -11.91
CA PHE A 23 -0.04 24.11 -10.90
C PHE A 23 0.60 22.72 -10.91
N VAL A 24 0.74 22.09 -12.07
CA VAL A 24 1.42 20.79 -12.22
C VAL A 24 2.87 20.88 -11.75
N VAL A 25 3.62 21.91 -12.16
CA VAL A 25 5.01 22.13 -11.74
C VAL A 25 5.10 22.32 -10.22
N ALA A 26 4.21 23.08 -9.60
CA ALA A 26 4.18 23.25 -8.15
C ALA A 26 3.91 21.92 -7.42
N VAL A 27 3.01 21.08 -7.93
CA VAL A 27 2.76 19.72 -7.41
C VAL A 27 4.01 18.85 -7.55
N LEU A 28 4.70 18.87 -8.69
CA LEU A 28 5.92 18.11 -8.93
C LEU A 28 7.08 18.59 -8.05
N ILE A 29 7.26 19.91 -7.88
CA ILE A 29 8.26 20.48 -6.96
C ILE A 29 7.95 20.04 -5.53
N ARG A 30 6.69 20.06 -5.11
CA ARG A 30 6.30 19.58 -3.78
C ARG A 30 6.59 18.09 -3.62
N GLN A 31 6.24 17.27 -4.62
CA GLN A 31 6.52 15.83 -4.60
C GLN A 31 8.01 15.55 -4.55
N THR A 32 8.81 16.25 -5.34
CA THR A 32 10.27 16.09 -5.36
C THR A 32 10.92 16.63 -4.08
N MET A 33 10.41 17.70 -3.49
CA MET A 33 10.85 18.16 -2.16
C MET A 33 10.52 17.15 -1.06
N LEU A 34 9.38 16.45 -1.17
CA LEU A 34 9.03 15.37 -0.25
C LEU A 34 9.95 14.16 -0.45
N GLN A 35 10.32 13.84 -1.70
CA GLN A 35 11.29 12.79 -2.03
C GLN A 35 12.73 13.12 -1.61
N ARG A 36 13.15 14.40 -1.72
CA ARG A 36 14.48 14.87 -1.29
C ARG A 36 14.71 14.74 0.23
N ARG A 37 13.65 14.61 1.04
CA ARG A 37 13.71 14.40 2.49
C ARG A 37 13.44 12.95 2.92
N GLY A 38 13.43 12.00 1.98
CA GLY A 38 13.27 10.57 2.26
C GLY A 38 12.62 9.87 1.07
N ALA A 39 13.38 8.96 0.45
CA ALA A 39 12.99 8.25 -0.77
C ALA A 39 11.62 7.58 -0.64
N GLY A 40 10.61 8.15 -1.30
CA GLY A 40 9.28 7.55 -1.39
C GLY A 40 9.32 6.34 -2.32
N VAL A 41 8.85 5.19 -1.86
CA VAL A 41 8.81 3.94 -2.62
C VAL A 41 7.40 3.74 -3.16
N LEU A 42 7.26 3.45 -4.46
CA LEU A 42 5.96 3.10 -5.05
C LEU A 42 5.45 1.78 -4.46
N CYS A 43 4.21 1.78 -3.99
CA CYS A 43 3.54 0.59 -3.48
C CYS A 43 2.03 0.65 -3.72
N ALA A 44 1.41 -0.51 -3.94
CA ALA A 44 -0.05 -0.59 -3.96
C ALA A 44 -0.54 -1.13 -2.61
N MET A 45 -1.54 -0.49 -2.02
CA MET A 45 -2.16 -0.93 -0.77
C MET A 45 -3.57 -1.41 -1.05
N ARG A 46 -3.97 -2.52 -0.42
CA ARG A 46 -5.34 -3.00 -0.42
C ARG A 46 -5.87 -3.07 1.00
N THR A 47 -6.99 -2.38 1.20
CA THR A 47 -7.79 -2.39 2.42
C THR A 47 -9.15 -2.97 2.06
N GLY A 48 -9.43 -4.21 2.49
CA GLY A 48 -10.62 -4.94 2.03
C GLY A 48 -10.44 -5.56 0.63
N SER A 49 -11.23 -5.12 -0.35
CA SER A 49 -11.34 -5.74 -1.68
C SER A 49 -10.59 -5.01 -2.80
N SER A 50 -10.32 -3.71 -2.67
CA SER A 50 -9.76 -2.89 -3.76
C SER A 50 -8.29 -2.54 -3.56
N TRP A 51 -7.54 -2.53 -4.66
CA TRP A 51 -6.15 -2.07 -4.70
C TRP A 51 -6.09 -0.58 -5.00
N HIS A 52 -5.26 0.13 -4.24
CA HIS A 52 -4.99 1.55 -4.41
C HIS A 52 -3.51 1.78 -4.60
N LEU A 53 -3.13 2.47 -5.68
CA LEU A 53 -1.74 2.82 -5.94
C LEU A 53 -1.30 4.03 -5.12
N GLY A 54 -0.09 3.96 -4.56
CA GLY A 54 0.46 5.00 -3.71
C GLY A 54 1.98 5.00 -3.61
N VAL A 55 2.47 5.90 -2.79
CA VAL A 55 3.86 6.06 -2.41
C VAL A 55 3.94 5.88 -0.90
N VAL A 56 4.79 4.96 -0.46
CA VAL A 56 5.14 4.84 0.95
C VAL A 56 6.38 5.68 1.25
N ARG A 57 6.37 6.36 2.38
CA ARG A 57 7.53 7.03 2.94
C ARG A 57 7.86 6.40 4.29
N TYR A 58 9.11 5.94 4.41
CA TYR A 58 9.64 5.40 5.65
C TYR A 58 10.17 6.55 6.52
N GLY A 59 9.49 6.85 7.63
CA GLY A 59 9.98 7.73 8.68
C GLY A 59 10.68 6.93 9.79
N SER A 60 11.25 7.59 10.80
CA SER A 60 12.00 6.88 11.86
C SER A 60 11.13 5.92 12.67
N LYS A 61 9.91 6.34 13.02
CA LYS A 61 8.96 5.57 13.86
C LYS A 61 7.63 5.25 13.17
N THR A 62 7.35 5.91 12.05
CA THR A 62 6.08 5.78 11.32
C THR A 62 6.30 5.53 9.84
N LEU A 63 5.40 4.77 9.25
CA LEU A 63 5.30 4.54 7.82
C LEU A 63 4.10 5.32 7.32
N GLN A 64 4.33 6.24 6.40
CA GLN A 64 3.31 7.14 5.87
C GLN A 64 2.98 6.72 4.43
N TRP A 65 1.73 6.37 4.18
CA TRP A 65 1.26 5.98 2.84
C TRP A 65 0.45 7.11 2.22
N TYR A 66 0.85 7.52 1.02
CA TYR A 66 0.25 8.58 0.23
C TYR A 66 -0.36 7.98 -1.04
N ARG A 67 -1.60 8.35 -1.36
CA ARG A 67 -2.25 7.89 -2.58
C ARG A 67 -1.70 8.64 -3.80
N LEU A 68 -1.42 7.93 -4.90
CA LEU A 68 -0.70 8.52 -6.05
C LEU A 68 -1.54 9.54 -6.82
N ILE A 69 -2.86 9.31 -6.92
CA ILE A 69 -3.82 10.16 -7.66
C ILE A 69 -4.83 10.79 -6.68
N SER A 70 -4.35 11.37 -5.57
CA SER A 70 -5.22 12.11 -4.64
C SER A 70 -4.91 13.60 -4.69
N LEU A 71 -5.94 14.43 -4.86
CA LEU A 71 -5.85 15.90 -4.81
C LEU A 71 -5.48 16.42 -3.41
N THR A 72 -5.54 15.58 -2.38
CA THR A 72 -5.21 15.97 -1.00
C THR A 72 -3.74 15.72 -0.67
N PRO A 73 -2.99 16.73 -0.20
CA PRO A 73 -1.58 16.59 0.17
C PRO A 73 -1.35 15.90 1.52
N ARG A 74 -2.38 15.25 2.08
CA ARG A 74 -2.34 14.60 3.39
C ARG A 74 -1.99 13.12 3.25
N PRO A 75 -1.19 12.54 4.17
CA PRO A 75 -0.98 11.10 4.21
C PRO A 75 -2.34 10.42 4.40
N SER A 76 -2.66 9.48 3.52
CA SER A 76 -3.97 8.82 3.55
C SER A 76 -4.05 7.81 4.69
N VAL A 77 -2.92 7.17 5.02
CA VAL A 77 -2.78 6.25 6.15
C VAL A 77 -1.39 6.38 6.77
N VAL A 78 -1.31 6.35 8.11
CA VAL A 78 -0.05 6.36 8.87
C VAL A 78 -0.02 5.13 9.77
N PHE A 79 1.00 4.30 9.61
CA PHE A 79 1.24 3.11 10.42
C PHE A 79 2.40 3.34 11.38
N VAL A 80 2.27 2.85 12.62
CA VAL A 80 3.34 2.88 13.62
C VAL A 80 4.19 1.62 13.47
N ARG A 81 5.51 1.80 13.47
CA ARG A 81 6.46 0.70 13.28
C ARG A 81 6.34 -0.39 14.35
N GLY A 82 6.31 0.01 15.63
CA GLY A 82 6.24 -0.91 16.77
C GLY A 82 4.97 -1.76 16.89
N GLY A 83 4.04 -1.64 15.93
CA GLY A 83 2.86 -2.50 15.83
C GLY A 83 2.60 -2.99 14.41
N THR A 84 3.61 -2.96 13.53
CA THR A 84 3.51 -3.47 12.15
C THR A 84 4.25 -4.81 12.04
N THR A 85 3.51 -5.89 11.84
CA THR A 85 4.06 -7.24 11.65
C THR A 85 3.69 -7.79 10.28
N VAL A 86 4.63 -8.47 9.63
CA VAL A 86 4.37 -9.18 8.37
C VAL A 86 3.84 -10.56 8.70
N LEU A 87 2.61 -10.84 8.29
CA LEU A 87 1.94 -12.12 8.52
C LEU A 87 2.24 -13.13 7.43
N ALA A 88 2.27 -12.68 6.17
CA ALA A 88 2.48 -13.55 5.02
C ALA A 88 3.07 -12.78 3.84
N ARG A 89 3.81 -13.50 2.98
CA ARG A 89 4.37 -12.99 1.73
C ARG A 89 3.90 -13.88 0.58
N ARG A 90 3.44 -13.28 -0.51
CA ARG A 90 3.05 -13.96 -1.74
C ARG A 90 3.60 -13.25 -2.98
N PRO A 91 3.81 -13.95 -4.11
CA PRO A 91 4.15 -13.30 -5.38
C PRO A 91 3.00 -12.40 -5.86
N ALA A 92 3.36 -11.31 -6.56
CA ALA A 92 2.38 -10.38 -7.12
C ALA A 92 1.57 -11.04 -8.25
N GLY A 93 0.25 -11.14 -8.05
CA GLY A 93 -0.69 -11.62 -9.06
C GLY A 93 -0.98 -10.59 -10.17
N ILE A 94 -1.64 -11.04 -11.23
CA ILE A 94 -1.92 -10.25 -12.44
C ILE A 94 -2.68 -8.94 -12.12
N GLY A 95 -3.67 -9.00 -11.22
CA GLY A 95 -4.47 -7.83 -10.84
C GLY A 95 -3.66 -6.65 -10.31
N VAL A 96 -2.62 -6.89 -9.50
CA VAL A 96 -1.79 -5.81 -8.96
C VAL A 96 -0.75 -5.31 -9.96
N ARG A 97 -0.34 -6.17 -10.91
CA ARG A 97 0.63 -5.82 -11.97
C ARG A 97 0.04 -4.81 -12.96
N HIS A 98 -1.27 -4.81 -13.18
CA HIS A 98 -1.93 -3.75 -13.96
C HIS A 98 -1.80 -2.36 -13.32
N LEU A 99 -1.77 -2.29 -11.98
CA LEU A 99 -1.65 -1.04 -11.23
C LEU A 99 -0.18 -0.65 -10.99
N LEU A 100 0.67 -1.64 -10.72
CA LEU A 100 2.09 -1.47 -10.48
C LEU A 100 2.85 -2.49 -11.34
N PRO A 101 3.29 -2.12 -12.56
CA PRO A 101 3.91 -3.04 -13.52
C PRO A 101 5.10 -3.81 -12.97
N HIS A 102 5.85 -3.19 -12.06
CA HIS A 102 7.02 -3.78 -11.41
C HIS A 102 6.73 -4.42 -10.05
N ALA A 103 5.46 -4.65 -9.70
CA ALA A 103 5.11 -5.36 -8.49
C ALA A 103 5.64 -6.80 -8.54
N ALA A 104 6.51 -7.12 -7.59
CA ALA A 104 7.08 -8.45 -7.46
C ALA A 104 6.38 -9.23 -6.35
N LEU A 105 5.99 -8.55 -5.27
CA LEU A 105 5.63 -9.18 -4.00
C LEU A 105 4.44 -8.46 -3.36
N ILE A 106 3.57 -9.24 -2.74
CA ILE A 106 2.48 -8.76 -1.89
C ILE A 106 2.75 -9.29 -0.48
N ALA A 107 2.77 -8.38 0.49
CA ALA A 107 2.90 -8.68 1.90
C ALA A 107 1.59 -8.39 2.62
N ARG A 108 1.08 -9.36 3.36
CA ARG A 108 -0.02 -9.17 4.29
C ARG A 108 0.58 -8.72 5.61
N CYS A 109 0.27 -7.51 6.01
CA CYS A 109 0.79 -6.89 7.22
C CYS A 109 -0.35 -6.59 8.17
N ARG A 110 -0.14 -6.84 9.46
CA ARG A 110 -0.98 -6.29 10.52
C ARG A 110 -0.30 -5.05 11.03
N ALA A 111 -0.88 -3.89 10.76
CA ALA A 111 -0.29 -2.59 11.10
C ALA A 111 -1.15 -1.87 12.13
N ARG A 112 -0.50 -1.17 13.07
CA ARG A 112 -1.19 -0.25 13.97
C ARG A 112 -1.28 1.13 13.33
N SER A 113 -2.49 1.61 13.10
CA SER A 113 -2.76 2.99 12.67
C SER A 113 -2.33 3.98 13.75
N ALA A 114 -1.96 5.20 13.35
CA ALA A 114 -1.68 6.30 14.29
C ALA A 114 -2.86 6.60 15.25
N ALA A 115 -4.09 6.26 14.85
CA ALA A 115 -5.28 6.35 15.70
C ALA A 115 -5.38 5.24 16.78
N GLY A 116 -4.37 4.35 16.89
CA GLY A 116 -4.33 3.26 17.87
C GLY A 116 -4.96 1.94 17.40
N ASN A 117 -5.72 1.96 16.30
CA ASN A 117 -6.38 0.76 15.78
C ASN A 117 -5.42 -0.19 15.08
N THR A 118 -5.61 -1.49 15.27
CA THR A 118 -4.86 -2.53 14.54
C THR A 118 -5.65 -2.94 13.30
N VAL A 119 -5.00 -2.91 12.13
CA VAL A 119 -5.64 -3.18 10.85
C VAL A 119 -4.81 -4.16 10.02
N ASP A 120 -5.48 -5.11 9.38
CA ASP A 120 -4.86 -6.02 8.42
C ASP A 120 -4.89 -5.35 7.04
N VAL A 121 -3.72 -5.17 6.43
CA VAL A 121 -3.54 -4.54 5.13
C VAL A 121 -2.66 -5.39 4.24
N GLU A 122 -2.93 -5.38 2.94
CA GLU A 122 -2.03 -5.98 1.95
C GLU A 122 -1.25 -4.88 1.23
N LEU A 123 0.07 -5.00 1.21
CA LEU A 123 0.98 -4.06 0.58
C LEU A 123 1.75 -4.77 -0.54
N ALA A 124 1.62 -4.27 -1.76
CA ALA A 124 2.38 -4.74 -2.91
C ALA A 124 3.55 -3.81 -3.19
N PHE A 125 4.73 -4.41 -3.38
CA PHE A 125 5.99 -3.71 -3.60
C PHE A 125 6.70 -4.23 -4.85
N SER A 126 7.53 -3.38 -5.44
CA SER A 126 8.62 -3.85 -6.30
C SER A 126 9.67 -4.60 -5.48
N ALA A 127 10.55 -5.36 -6.14
CA ALA A 127 11.62 -6.08 -5.44
C ALA A 127 12.49 -5.15 -4.58
N ALA A 128 12.91 -4.01 -5.12
CA ALA A 128 13.67 -3.00 -4.38
C ALA A 128 12.85 -2.38 -3.23
N GLY A 129 11.57 -2.10 -3.46
CA GLY A 129 10.69 -1.54 -2.45
C GLY A 129 10.46 -2.48 -1.26
N TRP A 130 10.35 -3.78 -1.54
CA TRP A 130 10.24 -4.83 -0.52
C TRP A 130 11.48 -4.90 0.38
N THR A 131 12.67 -4.89 -0.22
CA THR A 131 13.93 -4.87 0.53
C THR A 131 14.04 -3.63 1.41
N GLY A 132 13.66 -2.46 0.90
CA GLY A 132 13.61 -1.23 1.70
C GLY A 132 12.61 -1.29 2.86
N PHE A 133 11.44 -1.92 2.64
CA PHE A 133 10.44 -2.12 3.70
C PHE A 133 10.96 -3.03 4.82
N LEU A 134 11.59 -4.15 4.47
CA LEU A 134 12.19 -5.06 5.45
C LEU A 134 13.35 -4.39 6.20
N ALA A 135 14.25 -3.72 5.48
CA ALA A 135 15.34 -2.97 6.10
C ALA A 135 14.83 -1.93 7.10
N TRP A 136 13.73 -1.23 6.77
CA TRP A 136 13.08 -0.30 7.70
C TRP A 136 12.49 -0.99 8.93
N LEU A 137 11.85 -2.16 8.76
CA LEU A 137 11.33 -2.94 9.89
C LEU A 137 12.45 -3.43 10.81
N GLU A 138 13.63 -3.77 10.27
CA GLU A 138 14.77 -4.29 11.01
C GLU A 138 15.65 -3.20 11.65
N SER A 139 15.76 -2.02 11.02
CA SER A 139 16.67 -0.95 11.47
C SER A 139 16.24 -0.34 12.80
N ALA A 140 16.90 -0.56 13.94
CA ALA A 140 16.50 0.03 15.23
C ALA A 140 16.22 1.56 15.12
N PRO A 141 15.10 2.08 15.65
CA PRO A 141 14.78 3.49 15.49
C PRO A 141 15.80 4.34 16.26
N PRO A 142 16.34 5.43 15.68
CA PRO A 142 17.11 6.40 16.47
C PRO A 142 16.19 6.96 17.57
N ALA A 143 16.72 7.18 18.77
CA ALA A 143 15.98 7.71 19.94
C ALA A 143 15.50 9.17 19.76
N THR A 144 15.51 9.69 18.53
CA THR A 144 15.06 11.04 18.21
C THR A 144 13.55 11.13 18.37
N VAL A 145 13.13 12.07 19.20
CA VAL A 145 11.73 12.45 19.40
C VAL A 145 11.22 13.06 18.09
N ASP A 146 10.61 12.24 17.24
CA ASP A 146 9.75 12.75 16.17
C ASP A 146 8.56 13.46 16.84
N PRO A 147 8.16 14.67 16.38
CA PRO A 147 6.92 15.28 16.85
C PRO A 147 5.79 14.31 16.55
N SER A 148 5.10 13.89 17.62
CA SER A 148 4.00 12.94 17.58
C SER A 148 3.06 13.27 16.41
N PRO A 149 2.67 12.29 15.57
CA PRO A 149 1.68 12.55 14.54
C PRO A 149 0.38 12.93 15.24
N THR A 150 0.01 14.21 15.20
CA THR A 150 -1.36 14.66 15.47
C THR A 150 -2.29 13.70 14.77
N ALA A 151 -3.19 13.04 15.50
CA ALA A 151 -4.02 11.96 14.99
C ALA A 151 -4.75 12.37 13.70
N VAL A 152 -4.15 12.04 12.54
CA VAL A 152 -4.77 12.28 11.24
C VAL A 152 -5.70 11.10 11.01
N ALA A 153 -7.00 11.38 11.05
CA ALA A 153 -8.00 10.38 10.70
C ALA A 153 -7.69 9.84 9.29
N PRO A 154 -7.59 8.50 9.11
CA PRO A 154 -7.29 7.94 7.79
C PRO A 154 -8.39 8.35 6.81
N THR A 155 -7.98 8.92 5.67
CA THR A 155 -8.94 9.31 4.62
C THR A 155 -9.56 8.10 3.93
N ILE A 156 -8.87 6.95 3.99
CA ILE A 156 -9.42 5.67 3.58
C ILE A 156 -10.05 5.02 4.80
N ALA A 157 -11.36 4.76 4.74
CA ALA A 157 -12.03 3.92 5.71
C ALA A 157 -11.41 2.52 5.64
N VAL A 158 -10.54 2.21 6.61
CA VAL A 158 -10.04 0.86 6.77
C VAL A 158 -11.15 0.05 7.40
N PRO A 159 -11.67 -1.01 6.74
CA PRO A 159 -12.69 -1.82 7.36
C PRO A 159 -12.09 -2.43 8.64
N SER A 160 -12.64 -2.05 9.79
CA SER A 160 -12.36 -2.69 11.06
C SER A 160 -12.71 -4.17 10.89
N GLY A 161 -11.70 -5.04 10.83
CA GLY A 161 -11.93 -6.47 10.71
C GLY A 161 -12.82 -6.97 11.87
N PRO A 162 -13.64 -8.01 11.65
CA PRO A 162 -14.48 -8.55 12.70
C PRO A 162 -13.60 -9.03 13.86
N THR A 163 -13.90 -8.55 15.06
CA THR A 163 -13.40 -9.10 16.32
C THR A 163 -13.63 -10.60 16.34
N ALA A 164 -12.56 -11.36 16.53
CA ALA A 164 -12.61 -12.80 16.69
C ALA A 164 -13.60 -13.19 17.80
N GLY A 165 -14.53 -14.08 17.47
CA GLY A 165 -15.46 -14.70 18.39
C GLY A 165 -16.04 -15.96 17.77
N THR A 166 -15.92 -17.06 18.52
CA THR A 166 -16.59 -18.36 18.34
C THR A 166 -15.83 -19.39 17.50
N GLY A 167 -15.26 -20.37 18.21
CA GLY A 167 -14.67 -21.57 17.65
C GLY A 167 -15.71 -22.47 16.97
N GLY A 168 -15.28 -23.09 15.87
CA GLY A 168 -15.95 -24.22 15.22
C GLY A 168 -15.13 -25.50 15.42
N PRO A 169 -15.77 -26.68 15.40
CA PRO A 169 -15.20 -27.95 15.86
C PRO A 169 -14.16 -28.53 14.89
N PRO A 170 -13.34 -29.51 15.33
CA PRO A 170 -12.26 -30.07 14.53
C PRO A 170 -12.79 -30.85 13.33
N GLU A 171 -12.20 -30.54 12.18
CA GLU A 171 -12.36 -31.19 10.89
C GLU A 171 -11.97 -32.67 10.99
N HIS A 172 -12.92 -33.54 10.68
CA HIS A 172 -12.77 -34.99 10.65
C HIS A 172 -11.86 -35.39 9.48
N VAL A 173 -10.68 -35.94 9.81
CA VAL A 173 -9.74 -36.54 8.85
C VAL A 173 -10.27 -37.92 8.44
N PRO A 174 -10.60 -38.19 7.16
CA PRO A 174 -10.92 -39.53 6.71
C PRO A 174 -9.64 -40.36 6.61
N GLY A 175 -9.67 -41.53 7.25
CA GLY A 175 -8.56 -42.45 7.39
C GLY A 175 -8.11 -43.12 6.10
N ALA A 176 -6.83 -43.47 6.11
CA ALA A 176 -6.13 -44.30 5.15
C ALA A 176 -6.77 -45.70 5.01
N GLY A 177 -6.79 -46.23 3.78
CA GLY A 177 -7.15 -47.62 3.55
C GLY A 177 -7.31 -48.00 2.09
N ASP A 178 -6.37 -47.66 1.20
CA ASP A 178 -6.27 -48.32 -0.11
C ASP A 178 -5.03 -49.21 -0.10
N ARG A 179 -5.25 -50.45 0.35
CA ARG A 179 -4.27 -51.52 0.36
C ARG A 179 -4.33 -52.19 -1.02
N ILE A 180 -3.40 -51.83 -1.87
CA ILE A 180 -3.12 -52.52 -3.14
C ILE A 180 -2.64 -53.94 -2.80
N ASP A 181 -3.39 -54.94 -3.27
CA ASP A 181 -3.07 -56.36 -3.17
C ASP A 181 -2.11 -56.76 -4.32
N PRO A 182 -1.02 -57.52 -4.08
CA PRO A 182 -0.18 -58.06 -5.16
C PRO A 182 -0.78 -59.36 -5.74
N PRO A 183 -0.40 -59.76 -6.98
CA PRO A 183 -1.01 -60.90 -7.65
C PRO A 183 -0.43 -62.22 -7.11
N GLY A 184 -1.28 -63.03 -6.49
CA GLY A 184 -0.99 -64.40 -6.07
C GLY A 184 -1.66 -65.42 -6.99
N GLN A 185 -0.83 -66.20 -7.68
CA GLN A 185 -1.18 -67.41 -8.44
C GLN A 185 -1.79 -68.49 -7.55
N HIS A 186 -2.75 -69.28 -8.08
CA HIS A 186 -2.94 -70.75 -7.92
C HIS A 186 -4.20 -71.12 -8.74
N GLU A 187 -4.04 -71.76 -9.91
CA GLU A 187 -4.30 -73.20 -10.12
C GLU A 187 -5.78 -73.61 -9.97
N GLN A 188 -6.48 -73.71 -11.11
CA GLN A 188 -7.11 -74.92 -11.65
C GLN A 188 -7.71 -74.65 -13.05
#